data_AF-A0A174UCI5-F1
#
_entry.id   AF-A0A174UCI5-F1
#
_cell.length_a   1.000
_cell.length_b   1.000
_cell.length_c   1.000
_cell.angle_alpha   90.00
_cell.angle_beta   90.00
_cell.angle_gamma   90.00
#
_symmetry.space_group_name_H-M   'P 1'
#
loop_
_entity.id
_entity.type
_entity.pdbx_description
1 polymer ?
#
loop_
_entity_poly.entity_id
_entity_poly.type
_entity_poly.pdbx_seq_one_letter_code
_entity_poly.pdbx_strand_id
1 'polypeptide(L)'
;MKKSKVITFIGGFYIFGGIISFLSLLLGGSPLNTVFDLPDIPDYVVKFLLAIIYIPAGYLFLKRVKFSNWLILVLAVLTFCISAELTTTFNAQPYIGNMLYSLFVIIVTIIRRKEFTNNIKSTI
;
A
#
# COMPACT_ATOMS: atom_id res chain seq x y z
N MET A 1 -16.51 19.80 2.81
CA MET A 1 -15.43 19.45 3.77
C MET A 1 -14.08 19.61 3.08
N LYS A 2 -13.09 20.23 3.72
CA LYS A 2 -11.71 20.27 3.21
C LYS A 2 -11.19 18.84 3.08
N LYS A 3 -10.59 18.47 1.94
CA LYS A 3 -10.04 17.12 1.74
C LYS A 3 -8.98 16.83 2.81
N SER A 4 -9.06 15.69 3.49
CA SER A 4 -8.08 15.30 4.50
C SER A 4 -6.69 15.16 3.87
N LYS A 5 -5.73 15.95 4.39
CA LYS A 5 -4.33 15.87 3.97
C LYS A 5 -3.72 14.50 4.27
N VAL A 6 -4.15 13.85 5.35
CA VAL A 6 -3.65 12.52 5.74
C VAL A 6 -4.05 11.45 4.74
N ILE A 7 -5.31 11.45 4.30
CA ILE A 7 -5.76 10.48 3.29
C ILE A 7 -5.11 10.77 1.94
N THR A 8 -4.83 12.03 1.63
CA THR A 8 -4.01 12.40 0.45
C THR A 8 -2.57 11.88 0.57
N PHE A 9 -1.95 11.99 1.74
CA PHE A 9 -0.61 11.45 2.00
C PHE A 9 -0.58 9.93 1.83
N ILE A 10 -1.54 9.19 2.40
CA ILE A 10 -1.63 7.73 2.25
C ILE A 10 -1.80 7.36 0.77
N GLY A 11 -2.75 7.96 0.06
CA GLY A 11 -2.95 7.66 -1.37
C GLY A 11 -1.70 7.96 -2.20
N GLY A 12 -1.01 9.06 -1.92
CA GLY A 12 0.26 9.41 -2.55
C GLY A 12 1.37 8.41 -2.23
N PHE A 13 1.45 7.91 -0.99
CA PHE A 13 2.43 6.90 -0.59
C PHE A 13 2.24 5.58 -1.35
N TYR A 14 1.00 5.12 -1.54
CA TYR A 14 0.74 3.94 -2.36
C TYR A 14 1.16 4.16 -3.82
N ILE A 15 0.80 5.30 -4.42
CA ILE A 15 1.24 5.62 -5.80
C ILE A 15 2.78 5.62 -5.88
N PHE A 16 3.44 6.30 -4.95
CA PHE A 16 4.89 6.37 -4.89
C PHE A 16 5.52 4.98 -4.75
N GLY A 17 5.04 4.15 -3.82
CA GLY A 17 5.51 2.78 -3.63
C GLY A 17 5.34 1.92 -4.89
N GLY A 18 4.24 2.08 -5.62
CA GLY A 18 4.03 1.41 -6.90
C GLY A 18 5.00 1.87 -7.99
N ILE A 19 5.26 3.18 -8.08
CA ILE A 19 6.28 3.73 -9.01
C ILE A 19 7.67 3.20 -8.66
N ILE A 20 8.06 3.22 -7.39
CA ILE A 20 9.36 2.70 -6.94
C ILE A 20 9.47 1.20 -7.24
N SER A 21 8.40 0.43 -7.07
CA SER A 21 8.38 -1.01 -7.43
C SER A 21 8.58 -1.21 -8.93
N PHE A 22 7.94 -0.39 -9.76
CA PHE A 22 8.12 -0.42 -11.22
C PHE A 22 9.53 -0.01 -11.64
N LEU A 23 10.10 1.03 -11.05
CA LEU A 23 11.49 1.43 -11.33
C LEU A 23 12.48 0.35 -10.86
N SER A 24 12.23 -0.29 -9.72
CA SER A 24 13.03 -1.39 -9.20
C SER A 24 13.02 -2.62 -10.13
N LEU A 25 11.93 -2.83 -10.87
CA LEU A 25 11.84 -3.86 -11.91
C LEU A 25 12.75 -3.53 -13.10
N LEU A 26 12.80 -2.27 -13.54
CA LEU A 26 13.57 -1.85 -14.71
C LEU A 26 15.06 -1.66 -14.42
N LEU A 27 15.41 -1.23 -13.20
CA LEU A 27 16.76 -0.80 -12.83
C LEU A 27 17.49 -1.79 -11.91
N GLY A 28 16.90 -2.95 -11.62
CA GLY A 28 17.52 -3.97 -10.76
C GLY A 28 17.60 -3.56 -9.28
N GLY A 29 16.51 -3.04 -8.72
CA GLY A 29 16.46 -2.64 -7.31
C GLY A 29 16.24 -3.80 -6.33
N SER A 30 15.99 -3.45 -5.06
CA SER A 30 15.84 -4.39 -3.92
C SER A 30 14.91 -5.59 -4.19
N PRO A 31 15.21 -6.77 -3.61
CA PRO A 31 14.37 -7.97 -3.73
C PRO A 31 13.08 -7.81 -2.94
N LEU A 32 12.02 -7.35 -3.61
CA LEU A 32 10.72 -7.12 -2.98
C LEU A 32 10.03 -8.43 -2.63
N ASN A 33 10.32 -9.53 -3.31
CA ASN A 33 9.81 -10.84 -2.92
C ASN A 33 10.20 -11.22 -1.48
N THR A 34 11.43 -10.95 -1.05
CA THR A 34 11.85 -11.17 0.35
C THR A 34 11.16 -10.20 1.31
N VAL A 35 11.03 -8.92 0.92
CA VAL A 35 10.40 -7.90 1.77
C VAL A 35 8.92 -8.20 2.06
N PHE A 36 8.25 -8.88 1.12
CA PHE A 36 6.84 -9.28 1.23
C PHE A 36 6.65 -10.75 1.59
N ASP A 37 7.70 -11.45 2.03
CA ASP A 37 7.69 -12.86 2.43
C ASP A 37 7.14 -13.84 1.36
N LEU A 38 7.56 -13.63 0.12
CA LEU A 38 7.23 -14.46 -1.04
C LEU A 38 8.49 -15.02 -1.71
N PRO A 39 9.40 -15.69 -0.99
CA PRO A 39 10.70 -16.11 -1.53
C PRO A 39 10.59 -17.06 -2.73
N ASP A 40 9.53 -17.87 -2.79
CA ASP A 40 9.28 -18.82 -3.89
C ASP A 40 8.71 -18.17 -5.15
N ILE A 41 8.29 -16.91 -5.06
CA ILE A 41 7.79 -16.15 -6.21
C ILE A 41 8.94 -15.35 -6.82
N PRO A 42 9.14 -15.39 -8.15
CA PRO A 42 10.16 -14.58 -8.80
C PRO A 42 9.97 -13.09 -8.50
N ASP A 43 11.04 -12.42 -8.09
CA ASP A 43 11.02 -11.01 -7.67
C ASP A 43 10.43 -10.07 -8.71
N TYR A 44 10.70 -10.31 -10.00
CA TYR A 44 10.13 -9.51 -11.08
C TYR A 44 8.58 -9.57 -11.11
N VAL A 45 7.98 -10.70 -10.73
CA VAL A 45 6.52 -10.87 -10.65
C VAL A 45 5.99 -10.04 -9.49
N VAL A 46 6.61 -10.11 -8.31
CA VAL A 46 6.19 -9.34 -7.13
C VAL A 46 6.28 -7.84 -7.41
N LYS A 47 7.39 -7.37 -7.99
CA LYS A 47 7.59 -5.96 -8.37
C LYS A 47 6.53 -5.48 -9.36
N PHE A 48 6.23 -6.29 -10.37
CA PHE A 48 5.20 -5.97 -11.36
C PHE A 48 3.80 -5.90 -10.73
N LEU A 49 3.43 -6.89 -9.90
CA LEU A 49 2.15 -6.92 -9.19
C LEU A 49 1.97 -5.71 -8.27
N LEU A 50 3.00 -5.35 -7.50
CA LEU A 50 2.95 -4.16 -6.65
C LEU A 50 2.71 -2.89 -7.47
N ALA A 51 3.40 -2.71 -8.59
CA ALA A 51 3.19 -1.56 -9.45
C ALA A 51 1.75 -1.44 -9.96
N ILE A 52 1.20 -2.53 -10.54
CA ILE A 52 -0.14 -2.51 -11.14
C ILE A 52 -1.26 -2.45 -10.09
N ILE A 53 -1.01 -2.87 -8.84
CA ILE A 53 -2.00 -2.79 -7.76
C ILE A 53 -1.92 -1.43 -7.05
N TYR A 54 -0.72 -1.01 -6.64
CA TYR A 54 -0.56 0.14 -5.75
C TYR A 54 -0.85 1.47 -6.46
N ILE A 55 -0.46 1.62 -7.74
CA ILE A 55 -0.69 2.87 -8.48
C ILE A 55 -2.20 3.14 -8.65
N PRO A 56 -3.01 2.21 -9.20
CA PRO A 56 -4.45 2.43 -9.31
C PRO A 56 -5.14 2.52 -7.95
N ALA A 57 -4.76 1.68 -6.97
CA ALA A 57 -5.36 1.72 -5.64
C ALA A 57 -5.15 3.09 -4.97
N GLY A 58 -3.91 3.60 -5.00
CA GLY A 58 -3.57 4.91 -4.46
C GLY A 58 -4.30 6.04 -5.19
N TYR A 59 -4.40 5.99 -6.52
CA TYR A 59 -5.15 6.98 -7.29
C TYR A 59 -6.64 7.02 -6.92
N LEU A 60 -7.30 5.86 -6.88
CA LEU A 60 -8.70 5.76 -6.49
C LEU A 60 -8.92 6.21 -5.03
N PHE A 61 -7.93 6.00 -4.16
CA PHE A 61 -7.95 6.45 -2.77
C PHE A 61 -7.85 7.98 -2.65
N LEU A 62 -6.98 8.61 -3.45
CA LEU A 62 -6.90 10.07 -3.59
C LEU A 62 -8.23 10.68 -4.06
N LYS A 63 -8.93 9.97 -4.95
CA LYS A 63 -10.24 10.37 -5.45
C LYS A 63 -11.41 10.05 -4.49
N ARG A 64 -11.15 9.44 -3.33
CA ARG A 64 -12.16 9.09 -2.31
C ARG A 64 -13.27 8.18 -2.84
N VAL A 65 -12.90 7.26 -3.72
CA VAL A 65 -13.81 6.24 -4.25
C VAL A 65 -14.19 5.25 -3.13
N LYS A 66 -15.48 4.96 -2.94
CA LYS A 66 -15.97 4.03 -1.88
C LYS A 66 -15.21 2.71 -1.81
N PHE A 67 -14.98 2.09 -2.95
CA PHE A 67 -14.28 0.80 -3.05
C PHE A 67 -12.80 0.88 -2.64
N SER A 68 -12.11 1.98 -2.93
CA SER A 68 -10.67 2.09 -2.64
C SER A 68 -10.35 2.13 -1.14
N ASN A 69 -11.30 2.58 -0.31
CA ASN A 69 -11.18 2.48 1.15
C ASN A 69 -10.98 1.03 1.60
N TRP A 70 -11.80 0.12 1.09
CA TRP A 70 -11.72 -1.30 1.42
C TRP A 70 -10.47 -1.95 0.84
N LEU A 71 -10.12 -1.61 -0.41
CA LEU A 71 -8.91 -2.11 -1.06
C LEU A 71 -7.65 -1.76 -0.26
N ILE A 72 -7.46 -0.49 0.08
CA ILE A 72 -6.30 -0.03 0.87
C ILE A 72 -6.31 -0.62 2.28
N LEU A 73 -7.49 -0.78 2.89
CA LEU A 73 -7.59 -1.42 4.20
C LEU A 73 -7.11 -2.88 4.18
N VAL A 74 -7.55 -3.68 3.18
CA VAL A 74 -7.09 -5.06 3.03
C VAL A 74 -5.59 -5.13 2.78
N LEU A 75 -5.07 -4.30 1.87
CA LEU A 75 -3.63 -4.24 1.60
C LEU A 75 -2.82 -3.87 2.85
N ALA A 76 -3.30 -2.91 3.64
CA ALA A 76 -2.64 -2.50 4.88
C ALA A 76 -2.68 -3.60 5.94
N VAL A 77 -3.80 -4.31 6.11
CA VAL A 77 -3.91 -5.45 7.04
C VAL A 77 -2.96 -6.57 6.65
N LEU A 78 -2.91 -6.96 5.37
CA LEU A 78 -1.99 -7.98 4.89
C LEU A 78 -0.53 -7.57 5.13
N THR A 79 -0.18 -6.33 4.77
CA THR A 79 1.17 -5.78 4.98
C THR A 79 1.53 -5.77 6.47
N PHE A 80 0.58 -5.42 7.33
CA PHE A 80 0.78 -5.42 8.78
C PHE A 80 1.09 -6.82 9.31
N CYS A 81 0.28 -7.82 8.95
CA CYS A 81 0.48 -9.20 9.41
C CYS A 81 1.85 -9.74 8.98
N ILE A 82 2.20 -9.61 7.69
CA ILE A 82 3.49 -10.05 7.15
C ILE A 82 4.64 -9.31 7.86
N SER A 83 4.55 -7.99 7.97
CA SER A 83 5.63 -7.18 8.57
C SER A 83 5.77 -7.40 10.06
N ALA A 84 4.69 -7.73 10.78
CA ALA A 84 4.73 -8.05 12.20
C ALA A 84 5.47 -9.38 12.43
N GLU A 85 5.15 -10.41 11.65
CA GLU A 85 5.85 -11.70 11.69
C GLU A 85 7.35 -11.55 11.36
N LEU A 86 7.68 -10.85 10.28
CA LEU A 86 9.06 -10.58 9.89
C LEU A 86 9.79 -9.72 10.93
N THR A 87 9.10 -8.80 11.60
CA THR A 87 9.66 -8.00 12.70
C THR A 87 10.01 -8.88 13.89
N THR A 88 9.13 -9.82 14.28
CA THR A 88 9.43 -10.74 15.39
C THR A 88 10.57 -11.71 15.06
N THR A 89 10.74 -12.05 13.78
CA THR A 89 11.77 -12.97 13.31
C THR A 89 13.14 -12.31 13.14
N PHE A 90 13.18 -11.16 12.45
CA PHE A 90 14.43 -10.52 12.04
C PHE A 90 14.80 -9.27 12.84
N ASN A 91 13.83 -8.65 13.53
CA ASN A 91 13.99 -7.42 14.32
C ASN A 91 14.79 -6.32 13.59
N ALA A 92 14.54 -6.15 12.29
CA ALA A 92 15.30 -5.27 11.41
C ALA A 92 14.40 -4.38 10.55
N GLN A 93 14.99 -3.33 9.99
CA GLN A 93 14.37 -2.58 8.89
C GLN A 93 14.41 -3.42 7.60
N PRO A 94 13.41 -3.31 6.71
CA PRO A 94 12.28 -2.38 6.74
C PRO A 94 11.03 -2.88 7.50
N TYR A 95 11.08 -4.08 8.09
CA TYR A 95 9.90 -4.75 8.65
C TYR A 95 9.21 -3.95 9.76
N ILE A 96 10.00 -3.39 10.69
CA ILE A 96 9.47 -2.55 11.78
C ILE A 96 8.75 -1.32 11.22
N GLY A 97 9.37 -0.65 10.23
CA GLY A 97 8.79 0.51 9.57
C GLY A 97 7.48 0.17 8.86
N ASN A 98 7.44 -0.93 8.11
CA ASN A 98 6.26 -1.38 7.39
C ASN A 98 5.12 -1.77 8.35
N MET A 99 5.43 -2.44 9.45
CA MET A 99 4.46 -2.79 10.49
C MET A 99 3.83 -1.53 11.11
N LEU A 100 4.64 -0.56 11.55
CA LEU A 100 4.12 0.67 12.16
C LEU A 100 3.34 1.52 11.16
N TYR A 101 3.84 1.62 9.93
CA TYR A 101 3.17 2.41 8.88
C TYR A 101 1.83 1.79 8.47
N SER A 102 1.78 0.47 8.26
CA SER A 102 0.55 -0.23 7.91
C SER A 102 -0.50 -0.14 9.04
N LEU A 103 -0.09 -0.23 10.32
CA LEU A 103 -0.98 0.01 11.46
C LEU A 103 -1.57 1.43 11.44
N PHE A 104 -0.74 2.44 11.18
CA PHE A 104 -1.21 3.81 11.00
C PHE A 104 -2.24 3.94 9.87
N VAL A 105 -1.98 3.31 8.72
CA VAL A 105 -2.93 3.29 7.58
C VAL A 105 -4.24 2.62 7.97
N ILE A 106 -4.22 1.49 8.66
CA ILE A 106 -5.42 0.77 9.13
C ILE A 106 -6.29 1.69 9.98
N ILE A 107 -5.70 2.29 11.03
CA ILE A 107 -6.41 3.16 11.98
C ILE A 107 -7.03 4.35 11.24
N VAL A 108 -6.24 5.05 10.41
CA VAL A 108 -6.71 6.22 9.68
C VAL A 108 -7.82 5.86 8.69
N THR A 109 -7.69 4.75 7.97
CA THR A 109 -8.66 4.31 6.97
C THR A 109 -10.00 3.95 7.62
N ILE A 110 -9.98 3.32 8.80
CA ILE A 110 -11.20 3.02 9.56
C ILE A 110 -11.88 4.29 10.07
N ILE A 111 -11.12 5.19 10.71
CA ILE A 111 -11.66 6.44 11.31
C ILE A 111 -12.24 7.35 10.22
N ARG A 112 -11.55 7.47 9.09
CA ARG A 112 -11.91 8.40 8.00
C ARG A 112 -12.72 7.76 6.88
N ARG A 113 -13.22 6.53 7.07
CA ARG A 113 -14.00 5.81 6.05
C ARG A 113 -15.17 6.62 5.46
N LYS A 114 -15.80 7.48 6.27
CA LYS A 114 -16.94 8.33 5.87
C LYS A 114 -16.55 9.40 4.83
N GLU A 115 -15.25 9.68 4.65
CA GLU A 115 -14.76 10.58 3.59
C GLU A 115 -14.84 9.96 2.18
N PHE A 116 -15.05 8.64 2.08
CA PHE A 116 -15.10 7.91 0.81
C PHE A 116 -16.55 7.77 0.33
N THR A 117 -17.01 8.76 -0.44
CA THR A 117 -18.40 8.83 -0.92
C THR A 117 -18.54 8.72 -2.43
N ASN A 118 -17.44 8.83 -3.18
CA ASN A 118 -17.48 8.86 -4.64
C ASN A 118 -17.67 7.46 -5.22
N ASN A 119 -18.37 7.37 -6.35
CA ASN A 119 -18.50 6.13 -7.11
C ASN A 119 -17.42 6.07 -8.20
N ILE A 120 -17.03 4.87 -8.62
CA ILE A 120 -16.06 4.70 -9.74
C ILE A 120 -16.55 5.38 -11.02
N LYS A 121 -17.84 5.21 -11.34
CA LYS A 121 -18.46 5.76 -12.55
C LYS A 121 -18.49 7.29 -12.63
N SER A 122 -18.31 7.99 -11.51
CA SER A 122 -18.28 9.46 -11.47
C SER A 122 -16.87 10.03 -11.49
N THR A 123 -15.85 9.18 -11.59
CA THR A 123 -14.45 9.54 -11.34
C THR A 123 -13.52 9.19 -12.52
N ILE A 124 -13.93 8.24 -13.36
CA ILE A 124 -13.35 7.94 -14.69
C ILE A 124 -14.09 8.83 -15.70
#